data_AF-A0A812VKH5-F1
#
_entry.id   AF-A0A812VKH5-F1
#
_cell.length_a   1.000
_cell.length_b   1.000
_cell.length_c   1.000
_cell.angle_alpha   90.00
_cell.angle_beta   90.00
_cell.angle_gamma   90.00
#
_symmetry.space_group_name_H-M   'P 1'
#
loop_
_entity.id
_entity.type
_entity.pdbx_description
1 polymer ?
#
loop_
_entity_poly.entity_id
_entity_poly.type
_entity_poly.pdbx_seq_one_letter_code
_entity_poly.pdbx_strand_id
1 'polypeptide(L)'
;MPALELQGKLRKVGIELRSLQPNLVDQIWQSCGVEPTEPVRLHPVKLAGIGTPEKLRQVRRKMVDNKADALLVTALDEVAYLFNIRGGDVQHTPVVLAFALVDMSGAAIFLDEGKLTSEVREYLQDCNVSIYPYASFDQAVAERAQSGQRVWMDTKRCNYSLYLASGSNGPAVAKRSPVAELQAIKNEAEIKGMMEAHRRDGVALCAAFAQLERMVNSSGPVTEIDVDGAVTAARATQAGYLDRSFETIAGYGANAAIIHYVAQAESAAMVGTDSILLLDSGAQYQDGTTDVTRTLKFGKPTHEERQLFTRVLKAHIGLATATFPDDVPCFMLDSFARKPLWEVAADYRHGTGHGVGAALHVHEIPPYIGQRFENRDPLQAGMIVSNEPGLYFEGRFGIRIENLMLVVEKASCTTTGGFQHRSSSIEVPAKGRRRRWQTLLGLAPAHAGTHSERPHRPIIAVKRRACLPKRLPQAGRGGTFSDHAGTWEHRSPRLSSS
;
A
#
# COMPACT_ATOMS: atom_id res chain seq x y z
N MET A 1 4.92 12.38 -21.48
CA MET A 1 6.17 12.36 -20.69
C MET A 1 6.41 13.77 -20.18
N PRO A 2 6.64 13.97 -18.87
CA PRO A 2 6.67 15.31 -18.27
C PRO A 2 7.66 16.28 -18.94
N ALA A 3 8.85 15.81 -19.35
CA ALA A 3 9.86 16.63 -20.01
C ALA A 3 9.37 17.22 -21.36
N LEU A 4 8.67 16.42 -22.17
CA LEU A 4 8.12 16.87 -23.46
C LEU A 4 6.97 17.86 -23.27
N GLU A 5 6.13 17.64 -22.26
CA GLU A 5 5.03 18.54 -21.90
C GLU A 5 5.57 19.90 -21.43
N LEU A 6 6.61 19.89 -20.59
CA LEU A 6 7.31 21.10 -20.15
C LEU A 6 7.98 21.81 -21.33
N GLN A 7 8.71 21.09 -22.18
CA GLN A 7 9.34 21.66 -23.37
C GLN A 7 8.32 22.34 -24.28
N GLY A 8 7.16 21.72 -24.48
CA GLY A 8 6.05 22.30 -25.26
C GLY A 8 5.49 23.59 -24.64
N LYS A 9 5.40 23.67 -23.30
CA LYS A 9 4.98 24.89 -22.59
C LYS A 9 6.02 26.01 -22.68
N LEU A 10 7.31 25.68 -22.50
CA LEU A 10 8.41 26.65 -22.54
C LEU A 10 8.64 27.23 -23.95
N ARG A 11 8.55 26.41 -24.99
CA ARG A 11 8.68 26.88 -26.39
C ARG A 11 7.66 27.95 -26.76
N LYS A 12 6.44 27.89 -26.22
CA LYS A 12 5.38 28.89 -26.46
C LYS A 12 5.75 30.29 -25.96
N VAL A 13 6.68 30.39 -25.01
CA VAL A 13 7.16 31.65 -24.45
C VAL A 13 8.61 31.95 -24.86
N GLY A 14 9.13 31.28 -25.89
CA GLY A 14 10.49 31.51 -26.41
C GLY A 14 11.62 30.94 -25.53
N ILE A 15 11.31 30.04 -24.59
CA ILE A 15 12.31 29.40 -23.73
C ILE A 15 12.67 28.02 -24.29
N GLU A 16 13.96 27.75 -24.40
CA GLU A 16 14.50 26.46 -24.84
C GLU A 16 14.91 25.60 -23.63
N LEU A 17 14.38 24.37 -23.55
CA LEU A 17 14.83 23.39 -22.57
C LEU A 17 16.00 22.59 -23.15
N ARG A 18 17.16 22.64 -22.49
CA ARG A 18 18.38 21.91 -22.89
C ARG A 18 18.72 20.80 -21.90
N SER A 19 19.05 19.63 -22.42
CA SER A 19 19.64 18.54 -21.64
C SER A 19 21.13 18.82 -21.46
N LEU A 20 21.61 18.77 -20.23
CA LEU A 20 23.02 19.01 -19.90
C LEU A 20 23.64 17.73 -19.34
N GLN A 21 24.89 17.49 -19.72
CA GLN A 21 25.77 16.47 -19.14
C GLN A 21 27.17 17.08 -19.04
N PRO A 22 27.88 16.93 -17.91
CA PRO A 22 27.47 16.22 -16.69
C PRO A 22 26.49 17.02 -15.81
N ASN A 23 25.96 16.40 -14.75
CA ASN A 23 25.17 17.08 -13.73
C ASN A 23 25.99 18.19 -13.04
N LEU A 24 25.43 19.40 -12.99
CA LEU A 24 26.14 20.58 -12.46
C LEU A 24 26.28 20.55 -10.93
N VAL A 25 25.37 19.88 -10.21
CA VAL A 25 25.46 19.75 -8.75
C VAL A 25 26.66 18.87 -8.39
N ASP A 26 26.85 17.77 -9.09
CA ASP A 26 27.93 16.82 -8.84
C ASP A 26 29.32 17.47 -9.01
N GLN A 27 29.44 18.50 -9.88
CA GLN A 27 30.69 19.24 -10.05
C GLN A 27 31.09 20.07 -8.81
N ILE A 28 30.13 20.45 -7.97
CA ILE A 28 30.37 21.27 -6.77
C ILE A 28 30.13 20.51 -5.46
N TRP A 29 29.57 19.29 -5.53
CA TRP A 29 29.29 18.46 -4.37
C TRP A 29 30.49 17.59 -4.00
N GLN A 30 31.49 18.22 -3.36
CA GLN A 30 32.76 17.57 -2.98
C GLN A 30 32.61 16.38 -2.02
N SER A 31 31.49 16.31 -1.28
CA SER A 31 31.18 15.25 -0.30
C SER A 31 30.11 14.27 -0.76
N CYS A 32 29.83 14.18 -2.08
CA CYS A 32 28.84 13.25 -2.59
C CYS A 32 29.15 11.83 -2.11
N GLY A 33 28.13 11.16 -1.56
CA GLY A 33 28.27 9.84 -0.93
C GLY A 33 28.80 8.78 -1.88
N VAL A 34 29.33 7.70 -1.32
CA VAL A 34 29.76 6.52 -2.07
C VAL A 34 28.51 5.83 -2.64
N GLU A 35 28.59 5.36 -3.88
CA GLU A 35 27.52 4.55 -4.47
C GLU A 35 27.24 3.32 -3.59
N PRO A 36 25.97 2.86 -3.48
CA PRO A 36 25.65 1.71 -2.64
C PRO A 36 26.39 0.44 -3.11
N THR A 37 27.10 -0.21 -2.19
CA THR A 37 27.89 -1.43 -2.46
C THR A 37 27.26 -2.70 -1.89
N GLU A 38 26.02 -2.62 -1.41
CA GLU A 38 25.31 -3.75 -0.80
C GLU A 38 25.20 -4.95 -1.76
N PRO A 39 25.51 -6.18 -1.33
CA PRO A 39 25.52 -7.33 -2.22
C PRO A 39 24.11 -7.69 -2.69
N VAL A 40 24.02 -8.08 -3.97
CA VAL A 40 22.80 -8.65 -4.53
C VAL A 40 22.58 -10.05 -3.95
N ARG A 41 21.33 -10.36 -3.59
CA ARG A 41 20.93 -11.68 -3.12
C ARG A 41 19.77 -12.25 -3.92
N LEU A 42 19.67 -13.57 -3.97
CA LEU A 42 18.50 -14.24 -4.54
C LEU A 42 17.26 -14.04 -3.67
N HIS A 43 16.12 -13.91 -4.33
CA HIS A 43 14.80 -14.07 -3.74
C HIS A 43 14.30 -15.49 -4.06
N PRO A 44 14.25 -16.40 -3.07
CA PRO A 44 13.95 -17.81 -3.32
C PRO A 44 12.62 -18.02 -4.07
N VAL A 45 12.60 -18.93 -5.05
CA VAL A 45 11.38 -19.26 -5.81
C VAL A 45 10.23 -19.74 -4.91
N LYS A 46 10.53 -20.34 -3.75
CA LYS A 46 9.51 -20.70 -2.75
C LYS A 46 8.72 -19.51 -2.20
N LEU A 47 9.29 -18.30 -2.23
CA LEU A 47 8.66 -17.05 -1.81
C LEU A 47 8.07 -16.32 -3.03
N ALA A 48 8.82 -16.31 -4.16
CA ALA A 48 8.39 -15.67 -5.39
C ALA A 48 7.23 -16.39 -6.11
N GLY A 49 7.04 -17.69 -5.86
CA GLY A 49 6.06 -18.56 -6.51
C GLY A 49 6.41 -18.97 -7.94
N ILE A 50 7.04 -18.08 -8.71
CA ILE A 50 7.45 -18.31 -10.11
C ILE A 50 8.90 -17.89 -10.34
N GLY A 51 9.61 -18.66 -11.18
CA GLY A 51 11.00 -18.38 -11.55
C GLY A 51 11.14 -17.32 -12.65
N THR A 52 12.31 -16.69 -12.73
CA THR A 52 12.71 -15.74 -13.79
C THR A 52 12.39 -16.22 -15.20
N PRO A 53 12.65 -17.49 -15.60
CA PRO A 53 12.31 -17.95 -16.95
C PRO A 53 10.81 -17.89 -17.28
N GLU A 54 9.93 -18.13 -16.31
CA GLU A 54 8.48 -18.01 -16.51
C GLU A 54 8.04 -16.55 -16.57
N LYS A 55 8.58 -15.69 -15.70
CA LYS A 55 8.32 -14.24 -15.75
C LYS A 55 8.70 -13.66 -17.11
N LEU A 56 9.90 -13.99 -17.62
CA LEU A 56 10.35 -13.58 -18.95
C LEU A 56 9.43 -14.11 -20.07
N ARG A 57 8.91 -15.34 -19.97
CA ARG A 57 7.91 -15.87 -20.93
C ARG A 57 6.62 -15.05 -20.92
N GLN A 58 6.12 -14.68 -19.75
CA GLN A 58 4.90 -13.86 -19.64
C GLN A 58 5.12 -12.45 -20.20
N VAL A 59 6.25 -11.83 -19.91
CA VAL A 59 6.66 -10.54 -20.49
C VAL A 59 6.74 -10.62 -22.02
N ARG A 60 7.39 -11.65 -22.57
CA ARG A 60 7.50 -11.82 -24.03
C ARG A 60 6.15 -12.01 -24.71
N ARG A 61 5.18 -12.68 -24.09
CA ARG A 61 3.80 -12.73 -24.61
C ARG A 61 3.20 -11.33 -24.75
N LYS A 62 3.34 -10.50 -23.72
CA LYS A 62 2.90 -9.10 -23.77
C LYS A 62 3.64 -8.29 -24.84
N MET A 63 4.93 -8.55 -25.04
CA MET A 63 5.72 -7.92 -26.11
C MET A 63 5.18 -8.28 -27.50
N VAL A 64 4.84 -9.56 -27.74
CA VAL A 64 4.20 -10.01 -29.00
C VAL A 64 2.88 -9.28 -29.22
N ASP A 65 2.00 -9.24 -28.22
CA ASP A 65 0.68 -8.58 -28.30
C ASP A 65 0.80 -7.08 -28.64
N ASN A 66 1.89 -6.44 -28.19
CA ASN A 66 2.16 -5.03 -28.40
C ASN A 66 3.11 -4.75 -29.58
N LYS A 67 3.53 -5.79 -30.31
CA LYS A 67 4.49 -5.70 -31.41
C LYS A 67 5.77 -4.98 -30.97
N ALA A 68 6.35 -5.40 -29.86
CA ALA A 68 7.62 -4.89 -29.35
C ALA A 68 8.71 -5.95 -29.52
N ASP A 69 9.91 -5.53 -29.92
CA ASP A 69 11.06 -6.42 -30.11
C ASP A 69 11.97 -6.44 -28.88
N ALA A 70 11.98 -5.34 -28.12
CA ALA A 70 12.73 -5.16 -26.90
C ALA A 70 11.90 -4.36 -25.86
N LEU A 71 11.98 -4.75 -24.59
CA LEU A 71 11.40 -4.02 -23.46
C LEU A 71 12.52 -3.45 -22.58
N LEU A 72 12.44 -2.17 -22.27
CA LEU A 72 13.28 -1.52 -21.26
C LEU A 72 12.59 -1.59 -19.90
N VAL A 73 13.31 -2.10 -18.90
CA VAL A 73 12.86 -2.14 -17.51
C VAL A 73 13.77 -1.25 -16.70
N THR A 74 13.22 -0.13 -16.22
CA THR A 74 13.99 0.93 -15.54
C THR A 74 13.61 1.17 -14.09
N ALA A 75 12.47 0.62 -13.66
CA ALA A 75 12.05 0.68 -12.28
C ALA A 75 12.75 -0.45 -11.50
N LEU A 76 13.37 -0.11 -10.37
CA LEU A 76 14.22 -1.03 -9.63
C LEU A 76 13.42 -2.21 -9.03
N ASP A 77 12.17 -1.96 -8.63
CA ASP A 77 11.23 -3.00 -8.20
C ASP A 77 10.92 -4.01 -9.30
N GLU A 78 10.72 -3.52 -10.52
CA GLU A 78 10.43 -4.37 -11.66
C GLU A 78 11.65 -5.23 -12.04
N VAL A 79 12.87 -4.68 -11.98
CA VAL A 79 14.10 -5.46 -12.18
C VAL A 79 14.25 -6.53 -11.09
N ALA A 80 14.11 -6.14 -9.82
CA ALA A 80 14.19 -7.06 -8.68
C ALA A 80 13.14 -8.18 -8.75
N TYR A 81 11.90 -7.85 -9.14
CA TYR A 81 10.83 -8.83 -9.37
C TYR A 81 11.16 -9.76 -10.53
N LEU A 82 11.51 -9.22 -11.69
CA LEU A 82 11.67 -9.97 -12.93
C LEU A 82 12.75 -11.05 -12.81
N PHE A 83 13.86 -10.72 -12.14
CA PHE A 83 15.00 -11.62 -11.97
C PHE A 83 15.04 -12.34 -10.63
N ASN A 84 14.01 -12.22 -9.78
CA ASN A 84 13.99 -12.81 -8.44
C ASN A 84 15.27 -12.50 -7.65
N ILE A 85 15.68 -11.23 -7.64
CA ILE A 85 16.80 -10.73 -6.85
C ILE A 85 16.32 -9.63 -5.90
N ARG A 86 17.11 -9.35 -4.86
CA ARG A 86 16.91 -8.22 -3.93
C ARG A 86 18.26 -7.61 -3.59
N GLY A 87 18.25 -6.36 -3.14
CA GLY A 87 19.44 -5.63 -2.70
C GLY A 87 19.15 -4.75 -1.49
N GLY A 88 20.04 -3.81 -1.22
CA GLY A 88 19.93 -2.83 -0.13
C GLY A 88 20.26 -1.40 -0.59
N ASP A 89 20.14 -1.12 -1.89
CA ASP A 89 20.68 0.12 -2.47
C ASP A 89 19.84 1.35 -2.18
N VAL A 90 18.56 1.12 -1.89
CA VAL A 90 17.61 2.16 -1.51
C VAL A 90 17.16 1.84 -0.09
N GLN A 91 17.35 2.81 0.81
CA GLN A 91 16.95 2.67 2.21
C GLN A 91 15.49 2.19 2.30
N HIS A 92 15.24 1.21 3.16
CA HIS A 92 13.91 0.61 3.41
C HIS A 92 13.25 -0.13 2.23
N THR A 93 13.90 -0.18 1.07
CA THR A 93 13.41 -0.89 -0.11
C THR A 93 14.44 -1.93 -0.57
N PRO A 94 14.09 -3.23 -0.60
CA PRO A 94 15.03 -4.29 -0.94
C PRO A 94 15.29 -4.42 -2.46
N VAL A 95 15.72 -3.34 -3.12
CA VAL A 95 15.98 -3.27 -4.57
C VAL A 95 17.47 -3.08 -4.88
N VAL A 96 17.82 -3.29 -6.14
CA VAL A 96 19.18 -3.13 -6.68
C VAL A 96 19.14 -2.00 -7.71
N LEU A 97 20.12 -1.10 -7.69
CA LEU A 97 20.39 -0.13 -8.75
C LEU A 97 20.80 -0.90 -10.00
N ALA A 98 19.82 -1.12 -10.87
CA ALA A 98 19.99 -1.89 -12.08
C ALA A 98 18.98 -1.47 -13.15
N PHE A 99 19.38 -1.62 -14.40
CA PHE A 99 18.46 -1.62 -15.55
C PHE A 99 18.34 -3.03 -16.12
N ALA A 100 17.31 -3.27 -16.90
CA ALA A 100 17.25 -4.47 -17.71
C ALA A 100 16.66 -4.25 -19.10
N LEU A 101 17.08 -5.11 -20.02
CA LEU A 101 16.62 -5.16 -21.39
C LEU A 101 16.15 -6.58 -21.69
N VAL A 102 14.90 -6.73 -22.07
CA VAL A 102 14.31 -8.04 -22.42
C VAL A 102 14.11 -8.08 -23.93
N ASP A 103 14.76 -9.04 -24.58
CA ASP A 103 14.58 -9.35 -26.00
C ASP A 103 13.68 -10.59 -26.15
N MET A 104 13.28 -10.88 -27.39
CA MET A 104 12.45 -12.05 -27.71
C MET A 104 13.12 -13.41 -27.40
N SER A 105 14.45 -13.48 -27.37
CA SER A 105 15.22 -14.72 -27.14
C SER A 105 16.10 -14.72 -25.88
N GLY A 106 16.37 -13.55 -25.29
CA GLY A 106 17.28 -13.39 -24.16
C GLY A 106 16.87 -12.24 -23.25
N ALA A 107 17.66 -11.98 -22.23
CA ALA A 107 17.55 -10.77 -21.40
C ALA A 107 18.94 -10.35 -20.94
N ALA A 108 19.07 -9.07 -20.59
CA ALA A 108 20.28 -8.49 -20.06
C ALA A 108 19.95 -7.66 -18.81
N ILE A 109 20.82 -7.71 -17.81
CA ILE A 109 20.78 -6.86 -16.63
C ILE A 109 22.04 -6.00 -16.57
N PHE A 110 21.87 -4.73 -16.23
CA PHE A 110 22.92 -3.72 -16.21
C PHE A 110 23.06 -3.21 -14.78
N LEU A 111 24.15 -3.58 -14.10
CA LEU A 111 24.39 -3.26 -12.68
C LEU A 111 25.90 -3.24 -12.39
N ASP A 112 26.30 -2.86 -11.19
CA ASP A 112 27.70 -2.99 -10.75
C ASP A 112 28.04 -4.46 -10.45
N GLU A 113 28.88 -5.07 -11.30
CA GLU A 113 29.30 -6.45 -11.16
C GLU A 113 30.00 -6.78 -9.84
N GLY A 114 30.59 -5.79 -9.17
CA GLY A 114 31.21 -5.95 -7.85
C GLY A 114 30.22 -6.40 -6.77
N LYS A 115 28.92 -6.24 -7.02
CA LYS A 115 27.83 -6.56 -6.09
C LYS A 115 27.30 -7.98 -6.25
N LEU A 116 27.72 -8.69 -7.30
CA LEU A 116 27.23 -10.03 -7.60
C LEU A 116 28.03 -11.09 -6.84
N THR A 117 27.32 -11.92 -6.09
CA THR A 117 27.89 -13.18 -5.56
C THR A 117 27.96 -14.24 -6.68
N SER A 118 28.78 -15.27 -6.49
CA SER A 118 28.85 -16.41 -7.42
C SER A 118 27.49 -17.07 -7.62
N GLU A 119 26.71 -17.22 -6.54
CA GLU A 119 25.36 -17.80 -6.57
C GLU A 119 24.41 -17.00 -7.47
N VAL A 120 24.40 -15.66 -7.37
CA VAL A 120 23.55 -14.81 -8.22
C VAL A 120 24.03 -14.86 -9.68
N ARG A 121 25.34 -14.87 -9.90
CA ARG A 121 25.91 -14.93 -11.26
C ARG A 121 25.54 -16.23 -11.96
N GLU A 122 25.70 -17.37 -11.30
CA GLU A 122 25.31 -18.70 -11.80
C GLU A 122 23.80 -18.74 -12.08
N TYR A 123 22.97 -18.27 -11.15
CA TYR A 123 21.52 -18.23 -11.34
C TYR A 123 21.08 -17.41 -12.57
N LEU A 124 21.66 -16.22 -12.78
CA LEU A 124 21.35 -15.37 -13.93
C LEU A 124 21.79 -16.03 -15.25
N GLN A 125 22.95 -16.66 -15.26
CA GLN A 125 23.45 -17.43 -16.42
C GLN A 125 22.53 -18.60 -16.75
N ASP A 126 22.11 -19.38 -15.76
CA ASP A 126 21.15 -20.49 -15.92
C ASP A 126 19.79 -20.01 -16.47
N CYS A 127 19.42 -18.76 -16.17
CA CYS A 127 18.21 -18.12 -16.71
C CYS A 127 18.40 -17.50 -18.10
N ASN A 128 19.57 -17.66 -18.74
CA ASN A 128 19.96 -17.00 -19.98
C ASN A 128 19.87 -15.47 -19.90
N VAL A 129 20.40 -14.91 -18.80
CA VAL A 129 20.48 -13.46 -18.56
C VAL A 129 21.94 -13.02 -18.62
N SER A 130 22.25 -12.16 -19.57
CA SER A 130 23.58 -11.54 -19.68
C SER A 130 23.75 -10.41 -18.66
N ILE A 131 24.97 -10.22 -18.17
CA ILE A 131 25.31 -9.17 -17.20
C ILE A 131 26.21 -8.15 -17.90
N TYR A 132 25.89 -6.87 -17.72
CA TYR A 132 26.66 -5.75 -18.27
C TYR A 132 26.89 -4.66 -17.21
N PRO A 133 27.90 -3.78 -17.40
CA PRO A 133 28.10 -2.64 -16.52
C PRO A 133 26.90 -1.68 -16.54
N TYR A 134 26.50 -1.16 -15.38
CA TYR A 134 25.40 -0.21 -15.22
C TYR A 134 25.44 0.96 -16.22
N ALA A 135 26.61 1.58 -16.37
CA ALA A 135 26.82 2.74 -17.25
C ALA A 135 26.66 2.45 -18.76
N SER A 136 26.61 1.17 -19.17
CA SER A 136 26.47 0.79 -20.59
C SER A 136 25.02 0.73 -21.08
N PHE A 137 24.02 0.96 -20.21
CA PHE A 137 22.61 0.81 -20.57
C PHE A 137 22.15 1.78 -21.66
N ASP A 138 22.53 3.07 -21.60
CA ASP A 138 22.15 4.07 -22.61
C ASP A 138 22.64 3.66 -24.01
N GLN A 139 23.86 3.13 -24.10
CA GLN A 139 24.44 2.63 -25.34
C GLN A 139 23.64 1.43 -25.88
N ALA A 140 23.32 0.46 -25.02
CA ALA A 140 22.53 -0.71 -25.41
C ALA A 140 21.14 -0.30 -25.95
N VAL A 141 20.50 0.70 -25.35
CA VAL A 141 19.22 1.25 -25.84
C VAL A 141 19.38 1.89 -27.21
N ALA A 142 20.42 2.70 -27.41
CA ALA A 142 20.71 3.34 -28.69
C ALA A 142 20.96 2.31 -29.79
N GLU A 143 21.71 1.25 -29.52
CA GLU A 143 21.98 0.16 -30.46
C GLU A 143 20.70 -0.55 -30.91
N ARG A 144 19.76 -0.82 -29.98
CA ARG A 144 18.44 -1.39 -30.31
C ARG A 144 17.61 -0.45 -31.18
N ALA A 145 17.61 0.85 -30.89
CA ALA A 145 16.87 1.81 -31.72
C ALA A 145 17.48 1.94 -33.13
N GLN A 146 18.82 1.97 -33.23
CA GLN A 146 19.55 2.09 -34.51
C GLN A 146 19.42 0.85 -35.40
N SER A 147 19.27 -0.34 -34.80
CA SER A 147 19.00 -1.59 -35.54
C SER A 147 17.58 -1.68 -36.10
N GLY A 148 16.72 -0.69 -35.78
CA GLY A 148 15.32 -0.65 -36.21
C GLY A 148 14.37 -1.49 -35.34
N GLN A 149 14.83 -1.99 -34.19
CA GLN A 149 13.96 -2.72 -33.26
C GLN A 149 12.93 -1.81 -32.62
N ARG A 150 11.73 -2.35 -32.40
CA ARG A 150 10.60 -1.65 -31.79
C ARG A 150 10.73 -1.69 -30.27
N VAL A 151 11.41 -0.69 -29.72
CA VAL A 151 11.65 -0.54 -28.28
C VAL A 151 10.35 -0.15 -27.55
N TRP A 152 10.00 -0.90 -26.50
CA TRP A 152 8.96 -0.58 -25.53
C TRP A 152 9.56 0.05 -24.28
N MET A 153 9.07 1.24 -23.93
CA MET A 153 9.44 1.98 -22.74
C MET A 153 8.21 2.53 -21.99
N ASP A 154 8.23 2.43 -20.66
CA ASP A 154 7.30 3.17 -19.80
C ASP A 154 7.75 4.63 -19.64
N THR A 155 7.24 5.49 -20.51
CA THR A 155 7.58 6.93 -20.50
C THR A 155 7.06 7.71 -19.28
N LYS A 156 6.30 7.07 -18.37
CA LYS A 156 5.92 7.67 -17.08
C LYS A 156 6.92 7.36 -15.97
N ARG A 157 7.67 6.26 -16.07
CA ARG A 157 8.67 5.82 -15.07
C ARG A 157 10.12 5.86 -15.57
N CYS A 158 10.34 6.22 -16.84
CA CYS A 158 11.66 6.31 -17.45
C CYS A 158 12.20 7.75 -17.48
N ASN A 159 13.52 7.91 -17.45
CA ASN A 159 14.19 9.21 -17.53
C ASN A 159 14.25 9.73 -18.99
N TYR A 160 14.52 11.02 -19.17
CA TYR A 160 14.54 11.65 -20.49
C TYR A 160 15.76 11.26 -21.36
N SER A 161 16.89 10.90 -20.77
CA SER A 161 18.07 10.48 -21.54
C SER A 161 17.79 9.19 -22.32
N LEU A 162 17.11 8.23 -21.70
CA LEU A 162 16.70 6.99 -22.35
C LEU A 162 15.65 7.22 -23.44
N TYR A 163 14.74 8.18 -23.26
CA TYR A 163 13.82 8.59 -24.33
C TYR A 163 14.61 9.07 -25.56
N LEU A 164 15.65 9.90 -25.38
CA LEU A 164 16.50 10.34 -26.48
C LEU A 164 17.31 9.18 -27.08
N ALA A 165 17.83 8.27 -26.26
CA ALA A 165 18.55 7.08 -26.71
C ALA A 165 17.66 6.14 -27.54
N SER A 166 16.35 6.10 -27.26
CA SER A 166 15.39 5.26 -27.99
C SER A 166 15.00 5.77 -29.39
N GLY A 167 15.61 6.88 -29.85
CA GLY A 167 15.43 7.44 -31.20
C GLY A 167 14.91 8.88 -31.21
N SER A 168 15.00 9.55 -32.35
CA SER A 168 14.63 10.98 -32.50
C SER A 168 13.14 11.28 -32.25
N ASN A 169 12.27 10.28 -32.42
CA ASN A 169 10.83 10.37 -32.14
C ASN A 169 10.45 9.68 -30.81
N GLY A 170 11.43 9.22 -30.03
CA GLY A 170 11.22 8.39 -28.84
C GLY A 170 10.95 6.92 -29.15
N PRO A 171 10.47 6.15 -28.16
CA PRO A 171 10.31 4.71 -28.26
C PRO A 171 9.15 4.35 -29.19
N ALA A 172 9.29 3.24 -29.92
CA ALA A 172 8.24 2.73 -30.81
C ALA A 172 6.96 2.33 -30.06
N VAL A 173 7.08 1.91 -28.80
CA VAL A 173 5.96 1.58 -27.92
C VAL A 173 6.09 2.34 -26.59
N ALA A 174 5.25 3.35 -26.39
CA ALA A 174 5.18 4.13 -25.15
C ALA A 174 3.97 3.70 -24.30
N LYS A 175 4.13 2.66 -23.47
CA LYS A 175 3.08 2.10 -22.61
C LYS A 175 3.66 1.70 -21.25
N ARG A 176 2.80 1.53 -20.25
CA ARG A 176 3.20 0.98 -18.93
C ARG A 176 3.97 -0.33 -19.12
N SER A 177 4.98 -0.55 -18.28
CA SER A 177 5.71 -1.82 -18.28
C SER A 177 4.78 -3.00 -18.00
N PRO A 178 4.86 -4.11 -18.76
CA PRO A 178 4.11 -5.32 -18.45
C PRO A 178 4.60 -5.98 -17.15
N VAL A 179 5.83 -5.69 -16.69
CA VAL A 179 6.35 -6.20 -15.42
C VAL A 179 5.59 -5.60 -14.24
N ALA A 180 5.25 -4.30 -14.32
CA ALA A 180 4.42 -3.63 -13.31
C ALA A 180 3.02 -4.28 -13.19
N GLU A 181 2.42 -4.69 -14.32
CA GLU A 181 1.13 -5.40 -14.30
C GLU A 181 1.24 -6.80 -13.66
N LEU A 182 2.33 -7.52 -13.95
CA LEU A 182 2.55 -8.87 -13.43
C LEU A 182 2.81 -8.86 -11.92
N GLN A 183 3.63 -7.94 -11.40
CA GLN A 183 3.93 -7.88 -9.96
C GLN A 183 2.76 -7.34 -9.13
N ALA A 184 1.88 -6.53 -9.73
CA ALA A 184 0.72 -5.98 -9.03
C ALA A 184 -0.24 -7.08 -8.54
N ILE A 185 -0.38 -8.17 -9.30
CA ILE A 185 -1.24 -9.33 -9.00
C ILE A 185 -0.40 -10.44 -8.35
N LYS A 186 -0.52 -10.59 -7.04
CA LYS A 186 0.31 -11.53 -6.27
C LYS A 186 -0.17 -12.96 -6.50
N ASN A 187 0.77 -13.86 -6.72
CA ASN A 187 0.47 -15.29 -6.80
C ASN A 187 0.31 -15.90 -5.39
N GLU A 188 -0.08 -17.18 -5.32
CA GLU A 188 -0.35 -17.85 -4.04
C GLU A 188 0.83 -17.85 -3.05
N ALA A 189 2.07 -17.98 -3.54
CA ALA A 189 3.26 -17.97 -2.68
C ALA A 189 3.52 -16.57 -2.11
N GLU A 190 3.40 -15.54 -2.95
CA GLU A 190 3.54 -14.14 -2.55
C GLU A 190 2.45 -13.73 -1.55
N ILE A 191 1.19 -14.09 -1.82
CA ILE A 191 0.07 -13.85 -0.90
C ILE A 191 0.34 -14.55 0.45
N LYS A 192 0.76 -15.81 0.43
CA LYS A 192 1.07 -16.56 1.66
C LYS A 192 2.21 -15.93 2.44
N GLY A 193 3.27 -15.48 1.77
CA GLY A 193 4.39 -14.75 2.39
C GLY A 193 3.94 -13.45 3.03
N MET A 194 3.16 -12.64 2.30
CA MET A 194 2.57 -11.41 2.80
C MET A 194 1.70 -11.66 4.04
N MET A 195 0.84 -12.68 4.02
CA MET A 195 0.01 -13.04 5.19
C MET A 195 0.86 -13.41 6.41
N GLU A 196 1.95 -14.17 6.21
CA GLU A 196 2.82 -14.60 7.30
C GLU A 196 3.68 -13.45 7.83
N ALA A 197 4.12 -12.53 6.98
CA ALA A 197 4.78 -11.29 7.37
C ALA A 197 3.85 -10.44 8.26
N HIS A 198 2.61 -10.20 7.82
CA HIS A 198 1.62 -9.46 8.60
C HIS A 198 1.25 -10.14 9.92
N ARG A 199 1.24 -11.48 9.97
CA ARG A 199 1.00 -12.23 11.20
C ARG A 199 2.10 -11.97 12.23
N ARG A 200 3.38 -12.01 11.81
CA ARG A 200 4.53 -11.70 12.67
C ARG A 200 4.55 -10.23 13.07
N ASP A 201 4.29 -9.32 12.13
CA ASP A 201 4.21 -7.89 12.37
C ASP A 201 3.13 -7.54 13.40
N GLY A 202 1.95 -8.17 13.29
CA GLY A 202 0.87 -8.02 14.28
C GLY A 202 1.28 -8.48 15.68
N VAL A 203 2.07 -9.55 15.82
CA VAL A 203 2.63 -9.98 17.11
C VAL A 203 3.61 -8.94 17.65
N ALA A 204 4.51 -8.42 16.80
CA ALA A 204 5.45 -7.37 17.17
C ALA A 204 4.73 -6.10 17.64
N LEU A 205 3.70 -5.65 16.92
CA LEU A 205 2.92 -4.47 17.30
C LEU A 205 2.15 -4.67 18.60
N CYS A 206 1.60 -5.86 18.87
CA CYS A 206 1.00 -6.14 20.18
C CYS A 206 2.02 -6.00 21.32
N ALA A 207 3.23 -6.53 21.13
CA ALA A 207 4.31 -6.42 22.11
C ALA A 207 4.76 -4.96 22.29
N ALA A 208 4.92 -4.22 21.18
CA ALA A 208 5.28 -2.81 21.18
C ALA A 208 4.21 -1.96 21.89
N PHE A 209 2.93 -2.12 21.57
CA PHE A 209 1.86 -1.35 22.21
C PHE A 209 1.77 -1.62 23.71
N ALA A 210 1.93 -2.87 24.14
CA ALA A 210 1.99 -3.20 25.55
C ALA A 210 3.21 -2.57 26.24
N GLN A 211 4.35 -2.50 25.54
CA GLN A 211 5.56 -1.82 26.04
C GLN A 211 5.35 -0.30 26.12
N LEU A 212 4.81 0.33 25.08
CA LEU A 212 4.53 1.76 25.04
C LEU A 212 3.56 2.17 26.15
N GLU A 213 2.49 1.39 26.39
CA GLU A 213 1.57 1.64 27.50
C GLU A 213 2.30 1.61 28.86
N ARG A 214 3.24 0.68 29.06
CA ARG A 214 4.06 0.66 30.29
C ARG A 214 5.01 1.85 30.37
N MET A 215 5.65 2.23 29.27
CA MET A 215 6.58 3.35 29.20
C MET A 215 5.87 4.66 29.56
N VAL A 216 4.74 4.95 28.92
CA VAL A 216 3.96 6.19 29.14
C VAL A 216 3.33 6.24 30.53
N ASN A 217 2.95 5.10 31.11
CA ASN A 217 2.43 5.04 32.48
C ASN A 217 3.52 5.01 33.57
N SER A 218 4.79 4.87 33.19
CA SER A 218 5.92 4.99 34.10
C SER A 218 6.31 6.45 34.30
N SER A 219 7.02 6.78 35.38
CA SER A 219 7.45 8.17 35.65
C SER A 219 8.57 8.69 34.73
N GLY A 220 9.04 7.90 33.76
CA GLY A 220 10.14 8.25 32.86
C GLY A 220 9.68 9.03 31.63
N PRO A 221 10.54 9.91 31.07
CA PRO A 221 10.26 10.60 29.81
C PRO A 221 10.18 9.59 28.65
N VAL A 222 9.18 9.75 27.77
CA VAL A 222 9.04 9.02 26.51
C VAL A 222 8.92 10.03 25.37
N THR A 223 9.77 9.93 24.36
CA THR A 223 9.75 10.77 23.16
C THR A 223 9.14 10.02 21.98
N GLU A 224 8.81 10.73 20.91
CA GLU A 224 8.42 10.11 19.63
C GLU A 224 9.51 9.19 19.04
N ILE A 225 10.79 9.48 19.30
CA ILE A 225 11.90 8.62 18.87
C ILE A 225 11.91 7.31 19.65
N ASP A 226 11.60 7.35 20.95
CA ASP A 226 11.47 6.13 21.76
C ASP A 226 10.31 5.24 21.27
N VAL A 227 9.27 5.84 20.68
CA VAL A 227 8.18 5.10 20.05
C VAL A 227 8.67 4.32 18.83
N ASP A 228 9.41 4.95 17.92
CA ASP A 228 10.04 4.26 16.78
C ASP A 228 10.97 3.15 17.28
N GLY A 229 11.85 3.47 18.23
CA GLY A 229 12.78 2.50 18.81
C GLY A 229 12.08 1.26 19.37
N ALA A 230 10.98 1.43 20.12
CA ALA A 230 10.22 0.31 20.68
C ALA A 230 9.56 -0.55 19.59
N VAL A 231 8.97 0.06 18.57
CA VAL A 231 8.28 -0.65 17.48
C VAL A 231 9.29 -1.40 16.60
N THR A 232 10.38 -0.73 16.22
CA THR A 232 11.45 -1.30 15.42
C THR A 232 12.15 -2.44 16.18
N ALA A 233 12.44 -2.27 17.47
CA ALA A 233 13.01 -3.34 18.29
C ALA A 233 12.07 -4.56 18.39
N ALA A 234 10.76 -4.34 18.57
CA ALA A 234 9.79 -5.44 18.61
C ALA A 234 9.75 -6.21 17.28
N ARG A 235 9.79 -5.51 16.14
CA ARG A 235 9.83 -6.12 14.80
C ARG A 235 11.12 -6.89 14.55
N ALA A 236 12.25 -6.36 14.99
CA ALA A 236 13.56 -6.99 14.86
C ALA A 236 13.66 -8.36 15.58
N THR A 237 12.78 -8.64 16.56
CA THR A 237 12.69 -9.97 17.19
C THR A 237 11.99 -11.02 16.33
N GLN A 238 11.27 -10.60 15.29
CA GLN A 238 10.49 -11.51 14.46
C GLN A 238 11.36 -12.18 13.40
N ALA A 239 11.14 -13.48 13.19
CA ALA A 239 11.86 -14.24 12.19
C ALA A 239 11.73 -13.59 10.81
N GLY A 240 12.83 -13.51 10.06
CA GLY A 240 12.85 -12.98 8.70
C GLY A 240 12.69 -11.47 8.56
N TYR A 241 12.70 -10.70 9.65
CA TYR A 241 12.82 -9.24 9.60
C TYR A 241 14.12 -8.83 8.91
N LEU A 242 14.07 -7.78 8.10
CA LEU A 242 15.21 -7.22 7.37
C LEU A 242 15.47 -5.77 7.76
N ASP A 243 14.45 -4.93 7.65
CA ASP A 243 14.52 -3.49 7.87
C ASP A 243 13.09 -2.93 8.08
N ARG A 244 12.97 -1.64 8.40
CA ARG A 244 11.72 -0.89 8.22
C ARG A 244 11.37 -0.82 6.73
N SER A 245 10.09 -0.68 6.40
CA SER A 245 9.63 -0.47 5.01
C SER A 245 9.54 1.01 4.60
N PHE A 246 9.61 1.91 5.59
CA PHE A 246 9.76 3.36 5.47
C PHE A 246 10.16 3.94 6.84
N GLU A 247 10.49 5.23 6.90
CA GLU A 247 10.73 5.93 8.18
C GLU A 247 9.46 5.93 9.03
N THR A 248 9.54 5.43 10.27
CA THR A 248 8.41 5.43 11.19
C THR A 248 7.89 6.84 11.44
N ILE A 249 6.58 7.02 11.24
CA ILE A 249 5.85 8.25 11.57
C ILE A 249 5.25 8.06 12.96
N ALA A 250 5.93 8.57 13.98
CA ALA A 250 5.42 8.64 15.35
C ALA A 250 5.14 10.09 15.71
N GLY A 251 3.90 10.56 15.48
CA GLY A 251 3.49 11.93 15.77
C GLY A 251 2.58 12.01 16.99
N TYR A 252 2.95 12.80 18.00
CA TYR A 252 2.16 13.07 19.20
C TYR A 252 1.60 14.49 19.19
N GLY A 253 0.30 14.62 19.48
CA GLY A 253 -0.39 15.92 19.42
C GLY A 253 -0.22 16.60 18.07
N ALA A 254 0.24 17.84 18.05
CA ALA A 254 0.34 18.64 16.82
C ALA A 254 1.14 17.95 15.71
N ASN A 255 2.16 17.17 16.06
CA ASN A 255 2.99 16.43 15.11
C ASN A 255 2.19 15.35 14.36
N ALA A 256 1.15 14.77 14.99
CA ALA A 256 0.26 13.80 14.34
C ALA A 256 -0.52 14.40 13.15
N ALA A 257 -0.65 15.73 13.08
CA ALA A 257 -1.33 16.41 11.96
C ALA A 257 -0.43 16.57 10.71
N ILE A 258 0.87 16.30 10.82
CA ILE A 258 1.81 16.38 9.71
C ILE A 258 1.87 14.99 9.05
N ILE A 259 1.34 14.89 7.82
CA ILE A 259 1.05 13.60 7.15
C ILE A 259 2.29 12.69 7.06
N HIS A 260 3.45 13.24 6.69
CA HIS A 260 4.74 12.54 6.59
C HIS A 260 5.73 13.07 7.64
N TYR A 261 5.30 13.12 8.91
CA TYR A 261 6.16 13.52 10.01
C TYR A 261 7.26 12.49 10.29
N VAL A 262 8.50 12.94 10.46
CA VAL A 262 9.61 12.13 10.97
C VAL A 262 10.21 12.85 12.16
N ALA A 263 10.18 12.22 13.33
CA ALA A 263 10.72 12.81 14.54
C ALA A 263 12.22 13.07 14.43
N GLN A 264 12.66 14.24 14.89
CA GLN A 264 14.07 14.63 14.97
C GLN A 264 14.45 14.83 16.44
N ALA A 265 15.70 14.56 16.80
CA ALA A 265 16.14 14.62 18.20
C ALA A 265 15.92 16.01 18.82
N GLU A 266 16.02 17.06 18.01
CA GLU A 266 15.90 18.45 18.42
C GLU A 266 14.43 18.91 18.60
N SER A 267 13.46 18.19 18.00
CA SER A 267 12.06 18.61 17.95
C SER A 267 11.05 17.54 18.38
N ALA A 268 11.52 16.36 18.79
CA ALA A 268 10.66 15.25 19.20
C ALA A 268 9.79 15.63 20.40
N ALA A 269 8.48 15.42 20.27
CA ALA A 269 7.56 15.69 21.37
C ALA A 269 7.65 14.64 22.47
N MET A 270 7.33 15.06 23.70
CA MET A 270 7.12 14.17 24.84
C MET A 270 5.75 13.48 24.71
N VAL A 271 5.76 12.17 24.58
CA VAL A 271 4.55 11.35 24.50
C VAL A 271 3.97 11.17 25.91
N GLY A 272 2.70 11.51 26.06
CA GLY A 272 1.98 11.44 27.33
C GLY A 272 0.54 10.99 27.17
N THR A 273 -0.31 11.36 28.13
CA THR A 273 -1.73 10.95 28.17
C THR A 273 -2.69 12.01 27.63
N ASP A 274 -2.22 13.24 27.46
CA ASP A 274 -3.05 14.41 27.16
C ASP A 274 -3.52 14.47 25.69
N SER A 275 -2.76 13.89 24.75
CA SER A 275 -3.03 13.98 23.32
C SER A 275 -2.96 12.62 22.61
N ILE A 276 -3.31 12.62 21.33
CA ILE A 276 -3.25 11.45 20.45
C ILE A 276 -1.82 11.20 20.02
N LEU A 277 -1.43 9.92 19.95
CA LEU A 277 -0.27 9.43 19.23
C LEU A 277 -0.73 8.76 17.93
N LEU A 278 -0.34 9.29 16.78
CA LEU A 278 -0.44 8.60 15.50
C LEU A 278 0.86 7.86 15.27
N LEU A 279 0.77 6.54 15.06
CA LEU A 279 1.90 5.68 14.77
C LEU A 279 1.64 4.97 13.45
N ASP A 280 2.40 5.35 12.44
CA ASP A 280 2.44 4.70 11.14
C ASP A 280 3.83 4.15 10.87
N SER A 281 3.88 2.85 10.60
CA SER A 281 5.14 2.13 10.57
C SER A 281 4.96 0.77 9.87
N GLY A 282 6.01 0.32 9.19
CA GLY A 282 6.04 -0.98 8.53
C GLY A 282 7.43 -1.61 8.52
N ALA A 283 7.51 -2.83 8.01
CA ALA A 283 8.75 -3.59 7.91
C ALA A 283 8.88 -4.37 6.60
N GLN A 284 10.12 -4.55 6.20
CA GLN A 284 10.54 -5.52 5.21
C GLN A 284 10.84 -6.85 5.90
N TYR A 285 10.14 -7.89 5.48
CA TYR A 285 10.46 -9.27 5.79
C TYR A 285 10.98 -9.96 4.53
N GLN A 286 11.69 -11.08 4.69
CA GLN A 286 12.18 -11.88 3.55
C GLN A 286 11.07 -12.28 2.56
N ASP A 287 9.84 -12.41 3.05
CA ASP A 287 8.68 -12.96 2.37
C ASP A 287 7.49 -11.98 2.29
N GLY A 288 7.64 -10.72 2.72
CA GLY A 288 6.59 -9.72 2.57
C GLY A 288 6.98 -8.32 3.03
N THR A 289 6.15 -7.35 2.71
CA THR A 289 6.28 -5.95 3.14
C THR A 289 5.02 -5.58 3.91
N THR A 290 5.18 -4.89 5.05
CA THR A 290 4.06 -4.44 5.89
C THR A 290 3.96 -2.92 5.88
N ASP A 291 2.74 -2.45 6.09
CA ASP A 291 2.38 -1.04 6.25
C ASP A 291 1.13 -0.95 7.13
N VAL A 292 1.18 -0.15 8.20
CA VAL A 292 0.11 -0.10 9.18
C VAL A 292 0.18 1.12 10.08
N THR A 293 -0.82 1.97 9.93
CA THR A 293 -1.14 3.03 10.87
C THR A 293 -2.12 2.62 11.97
N ARG A 294 -1.80 2.97 13.22
CA ARG A 294 -2.72 3.01 14.36
C ARG A 294 -2.67 4.36 15.04
N THR A 295 -3.86 4.87 15.40
CA THR A 295 -4.00 6.06 16.22
C THR A 295 -4.36 5.66 17.65
N LEU A 296 -3.54 6.05 18.62
CA LEU A 296 -3.57 5.65 20.02
C LEU A 296 -3.86 6.86 20.93
N LYS A 297 -4.48 6.58 22.08
CA LYS A 297 -4.68 7.54 23.18
C LYS A 297 -4.42 6.82 24.50
N PHE A 298 -3.39 7.25 25.23
CA PHE A 298 -3.04 6.64 26.53
C PHE A 298 -3.88 7.20 27.69
N GLY A 299 -4.38 8.43 27.56
CA GLY A 299 -5.35 9.02 28.49
C GLY A 299 -6.81 8.83 28.08
N LYS A 300 -7.70 9.63 28.66
CA LYS A 300 -9.12 9.63 28.31
C LYS A 300 -9.35 10.47 27.04
N PRO A 301 -9.91 9.92 25.95
CA PRO A 301 -10.18 10.70 24.76
C PRO A 301 -11.33 11.69 24.99
N THR A 302 -11.24 12.87 24.38
CA THR A 302 -12.30 13.89 24.37
C THR A 302 -13.50 13.43 23.53
N HIS A 303 -14.62 14.15 23.63
CA HIS A 303 -15.78 13.86 22.78
C HIS A 303 -15.48 14.06 21.29
N GLU A 304 -14.75 15.13 20.95
CA GLU A 304 -14.36 15.45 19.58
C GLU A 304 -13.40 14.40 19.01
N GLU A 305 -12.35 14.02 19.74
CA GLU A 305 -11.41 12.96 19.34
C GLU A 305 -12.14 11.65 19.01
N ARG A 306 -13.09 11.23 19.86
CA ARG A 306 -13.89 10.02 19.62
C ARG A 306 -14.77 10.15 18.38
N GLN A 307 -15.42 11.30 18.18
CA GLN A 307 -16.26 11.51 17.01
C GLN A 307 -15.44 11.44 15.72
N LEU A 308 -14.33 12.16 15.64
CA LEU A 308 -13.47 12.22 14.46
C LEU A 308 -12.80 10.87 14.18
N PHE A 309 -12.31 10.18 15.22
CA PHE A 309 -11.78 8.82 15.08
C PHE A 309 -12.85 7.87 14.53
N THR A 310 -14.08 7.96 15.04
CA THR A 310 -15.18 7.13 14.55
C THR A 310 -15.54 7.43 13.09
N ARG A 311 -15.38 8.68 12.63
CA ARG A 311 -15.58 9.05 11.21
C ARG A 311 -14.50 8.41 10.32
N VAL A 312 -13.24 8.47 10.72
CA VAL A 312 -12.13 7.79 10.03
C VAL A 312 -12.31 6.26 10.06
N LEU A 313 -12.81 5.70 11.17
CA LEU A 313 -13.11 4.26 11.23
C LEU A 313 -14.24 3.86 10.28
N LYS A 314 -15.31 4.67 10.18
CA LYS A 314 -16.38 4.45 9.19
C LYS A 314 -15.87 4.53 7.77
N ALA A 315 -14.97 5.46 7.48
CA ALA A 315 -14.28 5.58 6.20
C ALA A 315 -13.53 4.29 5.85
N HIS A 316 -12.68 3.82 6.78
CA HIS A 316 -11.90 2.60 6.61
C HIS A 316 -12.80 1.38 6.36
N ILE A 317 -13.86 1.20 7.16
CA ILE A 317 -14.83 0.10 7.00
C ILE A 317 -15.59 0.22 5.68
N GLY A 318 -15.92 1.45 5.25
CA GLY A 318 -16.64 1.71 4.00
C GLY A 318 -15.94 1.11 2.79
N LEU A 319 -14.62 1.31 2.69
CA LEU A 319 -13.82 0.68 1.64
C LEU A 319 -13.59 -0.82 1.92
N ALA A 320 -13.22 -1.20 3.15
CA ALA A 320 -12.88 -2.60 3.49
C ALA A 320 -14.05 -3.59 3.30
N THR A 321 -15.29 -3.13 3.31
CA THR A 321 -16.50 -3.96 3.13
C THR A 321 -17.11 -3.82 1.74
N ALA A 322 -16.48 -3.06 0.85
CA ALA A 322 -16.98 -2.84 -0.49
C ALA A 322 -17.01 -4.14 -1.33
N THR A 323 -17.97 -4.20 -2.24
CA THR A 323 -18.05 -5.19 -3.31
C THR A 323 -18.26 -4.42 -4.60
N PHE A 324 -17.45 -4.72 -5.60
CA PHE A 324 -17.38 -3.94 -6.83
C PHE A 324 -17.10 -4.84 -8.04
N PRO A 325 -17.54 -4.46 -9.25
CA PRO A 325 -17.09 -5.11 -10.49
C PRO A 325 -15.56 -5.05 -10.65
N ASP A 326 -14.98 -6.08 -11.25
CA ASP A 326 -13.52 -6.24 -11.40
C ASP A 326 -12.86 -5.26 -12.40
N ASP A 327 -13.66 -4.48 -13.11
CA ASP A 327 -13.23 -3.46 -14.07
C ASP A 327 -13.41 -2.02 -13.55
N VAL A 328 -13.89 -1.83 -12.31
CA VAL A 328 -14.07 -0.51 -11.70
C VAL A 328 -12.74 0.19 -11.49
N PRO A 329 -12.54 1.40 -12.08
CA PRO A 329 -11.39 2.23 -11.76
C PRO A 329 -11.23 2.52 -10.26
N CYS A 330 -10.00 2.43 -9.77
CA CYS A 330 -9.68 2.63 -8.35
C CYS A 330 -10.16 4.00 -7.80
N PHE A 331 -10.16 5.06 -8.62
CA PHE A 331 -10.62 6.38 -8.18
C PHE A 331 -12.10 6.43 -7.78
N MET A 332 -12.93 5.50 -8.27
CA MET A 332 -14.34 5.43 -7.85
C MET A 332 -14.48 4.85 -6.43
N LEU A 333 -13.60 3.92 -6.06
CA LEU A 333 -13.59 3.28 -4.74
C LEU A 333 -13.14 4.24 -3.62
N ASP A 334 -12.31 5.23 -3.94
CA ASP A 334 -11.84 6.27 -3.01
C ASP A 334 -13.00 6.99 -2.30
N SER A 335 -14.12 7.18 -3.00
CA SER A 335 -15.32 7.83 -2.44
C SER A 335 -15.95 7.07 -1.26
N PHE A 336 -15.75 5.75 -1.17
CA PHE A 336 -16.26 4.96 -0.04
C PHE A 336 -15.57 5.31 1.29
N ALA A 337 -14.30 5.69 1.22
CA ALA A 337 -13.55 6.16 2.37
C ALA A 337 -13.81 7.65 2.65
N ARG A 338 -14.09 8.48 1.65
CA ARG A 338 -14.34 9.91 1.89
C ARG A 338 -15.74 10.24 2.37
N LYS A 339 -16.75 9.48 1.94
CA LYS A 339 -18.16 9.77 2.24
C LYS A 339 -18.42 10.07 3.73
N PRO A 340 -17.96 9.26 4.71
CA PRO A 340 -18.24 9.53 6.12
C PRO A 340 -17.61 10.82 6.64
N LEU A 341 -16.54 11.31 6.01
CA LEU A 341 -15.85 12.55 6.36
C LEU A 341 -16.53 13.77 5.71
N TRP A 342 -16.95 13.64 4.46
CA TRP A 342 -17.71 14.68 3.76
C TRP A 342 -19.06 15.00 4.42
N GLU A 343 -19.70 14.02 5.06
CA GLU A 343 -20.91 14.23 5.88
C GLU A 343 -20.71 15.24 7.03
N VAL A 344 -19.47 15.52 7.42
CA VAL A 344 -19.10 16.52 8.43
C VAL A 344 -18.20 17.62 7.85
N ALA A 345 -18.23 17.82 6.52
CA ALA A 345 -17.45 18.80 5.79
C ALA A 345 -15.92 18.71 6.04
N ALA A 346 -15.41 17.50 6.25
CA ALA A 346 -14.00 17.22 6.44
C ALA A 346 -13.44 16.35 5.30
N ASP A 347 -12.13 16.42 5.06
CA ASP A 347 -11.43 15.63 4.04
C ASP A 347 -9.94 15.46 4.40
N TYR A 348 -9.22 14.61 3.66
CA TYR A 348 -7.76 14.41 3.77
C TYR A 348 -7.04 14.60 2.44
N ARG A 349 -5.81 15.12 2.50
CA ARG A 349 -5.01 15.57 1.35
C ARG A 349 -4.04 14.52 0.82
N HIS A 350 -4.43 13.25 0.86
CA HIS A 350 -3.68 12.13 0.27
C HIS A 350 -4.64 11.10 -0.36
N GLY A 351 -4.09 10.08 -1.03
CA GLY A 351 -4.87 8.95 -1.55
C GLY A 351 -5.46 8.11 -0.42
N THR A 352 -6.52 7.36 -0.69
CA THR A 352 -7.07 6.39 0.28
C THR A 352 -6.20 5.15 0.41
N GLY A 353 -5.42 4.80 -0.62
CA GLY A 353 -4.45 3.73 -0.52
C GLY A 353 -3.64 3.50 -1.80
N HIS A 354 -2.68 2.60 -1.71
CA HIS A 354 -1.72 2.25 -2.76
C HIS A 354 -1.47 0.75 -2.80
N GLY A 355 -0.92 0.24 -3.90
CA GLY A 355 -0.40 -1.13 -3.96
C GLY A 355 0.79 -1.32 -3.03
N VAL A 356 0.98 -2.56 -2.57
CA VAL A 356 2.16 -2.96 -1.78
C VAL A 356 2.81 -4.18 -2.41
N GLY A 357 4.12 -4.13 -2.60
CA GLY A 357 4.91 -5.22 -3.18
C GLY A 357 5.22 -6.36 -2.21
N ALA A 358 5.50 -7.55 -2.75
CA ALA A 358 5.87 -8.72 -1.95
C ALA A 358 7.39 -8.73 -1.68
N ALA A 359 7.78 -8.25 -0.48
CA ALA A 359 9.17 -8.00 -0.11
C ALA A 359 9.85 -7.05 -1.12
N LEU A 360 9.17 -5.95 -1.45
CA LEU A 360 9.53 -4.93 -2.46
C LEU A 360 9.11 -3.54 -1.95
N HIS A 361 8.82 -2.57 -2.83
CA HIS A 361 8.34 -1.26 -2.41
C HIS A 361 7.06 -1.37 -1.56
N VAL A 362 7.02 -0.58 -0.48
CA VAL A 362 5.78 -0.36 0.29
C VAL A 362 4.74 0.41 -0.55
N HIS A 363 5.19 1.32 -1.42
CA HIS A 363 4.37 2.02 -2.39
C HIS A 363 4.60 1.45 -3.80
N GLU A 364 3.75 0.52 -4.23
CA GLU A 364 3.80 -0.11 -5.56
C GLU A 364 2.64 0.40 -6.44
N ILE A 365 2.95 0.76 -7.69
CA ILE A 365 1.96 1.21 -8.68
C ILE A 365 2.06 0.33 -9.92
N PRO A 366 0.95 -0.18 -10.47
CA PRO A 366 -0.43 -0.14 -9.97
C PRO A 366 -0.68 -1.10 -8.78
N PRO A 367 -1.82 -0.96 -8.06
CA PRO A 367 -2.87 0.06 -8.21
C PRO A 367 -2.67 1.31 -7.31
N TYR A 368 -3.54 2.31 -7.45
CA TYR A 368 -3.61 3.48 -6.56
C TYR A 368 -5.06 3.92 -6.38
N ILE A 369 -5.54 3.97 -5.13
CA ILE A 369 -6.89 4.37 -4.74
C ILE A 369 -6.84 5.83 -4.28
N GLY A 370 -7.25 6.75 -5.15
CA GLY A 370 -7.23 8.18 -4.85
C GLY A 370 -8.03 9.00 -5.85
N GLN A 371 -8.16 10.31 -5.61
CA GLN A 371 -8.96 11.24 -6.41
C GLN A 371 -8.43 11.50 -7.84
N ARG A 372 -7.28 10.93 -8.21
CA ARG A 372 -6.66 11.11 -9.53
C ARG A 372 -7.48 10.38 -10.60
N PHE A 373 -8.52 11.03 -11.13
CA PHE A 373 -9.45 10.46 -12.11
C PHE A 373 -8.81 10.04 -13.44
N GLU A 374 -7.61 10.52 -13.74
CA GLU A 374 -6.79 10.07 -14.88
C GLU A 374 -6.27 8.64 -14.69
N ASN A 375 -6.14 8.19 -13.44
CA ASN A 375 -5.81 6.81 -13.14
C ASN A 375 -7.05 5.94 -13.31
N ARG A 376 -7.10 5.18 -14.40
CA ARG A 376 -8.19 4.25 -14.71
C ARG A 376 -7.86 2.79 -14.42
N ASP A 377 -6.77 2.53 -13.71
CA ASP A 377 -6.39 1.16 -13.35
C ASP A 377 -7.50 0.54 -12.48
N PRO A 378 -7.99 -0.67 -12.85
CA PRO A 378 -8.97 -1.37 -12.03
C PRO A 378 -8.29 -2.05 -10.84
N LEU A 379 -9.08 -2.37 -9.82
CA LEU A 379 -8.64 -3.16 -8.69
C LEU A 379 -9.00 -4.64 -8.91
N GLN A 380 -8.00 -5.50 -9.06
CA GLN A 380 -8.16 -6.90 -9.47
C GLN A 380 -7.80 -7.89 -8.36
N ALA A 381 -8.41 -9.07 -8.38
CA ALA A 381 -8.10 -10.14 -7.42
C ALA A 381 -6.62 -10.50 -7.44
N GLY A 382 -6.05 -10.74 -6.26
CA GLY A 382 -4.61 -10.96 -6.06
C GLY A 382 -3.81 -9.68 -5.80
N MET A 383 -4.36 -8.49 -6.04
CA MET A 383 -3.73 -7.24 -5.62
C MET A 383 -3.79 -7.08 -4.09
N ILE A 384 -2.71 -6.56 -3.50
CA ILE A 384 -2.65 -6.15 -2.09
C ILE A 384 -2.53 -4.63 -2.06
N VAL A 385 -3.42 -3.98 -1.31
CA VAL A 385 -3.52 -2.51 -1.24
C VAL A 385 -3.69 -2.02 0.19
N SER A 386 -3.18 -0.82 0.49
CA SER A 386 -3.52 -0.11 1.72
C SER A 386 -4.94 0.47 1.68
N ASN A 387 -5.49 0.73 2.86
CA ASN A 387 -6.73 1.48 3.08
C ASN A 387 -6.56 2.30 4.34
N GLU A 388 -6.21 3.56 4.15
CA GLU A 388 -5.58 4.42 5.14
C GLU A 388 -6.25 5.81 5.25
N PRO A 389 -7.59 5.94 5.30
CA PRO A 389 -8.20 7.26 5.46
C PRO A 389 -7.71 7.95 6.74
N GLY A 390 -7.70 9.28 6.70
CA GLY A 390 -7.27 10.08 7.83
C GLY A 390 -7.97 11.43 7.95
N LEU A 391 -7.66 12.15 9.02
CA LEU A 391 -8.02 13.55 9.27
C LEU A 391 -6.88 14.22 10.02
N TYR A 392 -6.52 15.43 9.62
CA TYR A 392 -5.35 16.13 10.15
C TYR A 392 -5.73 17.57 10.49
N PHE A 393 -5.58 17.93 11.77
CA PHE A 393 -5.90 19.25 12.29
C PHE A 393 -4.60 19.93 12.73
N GLU A 394 -4.10 20.82 11.87
CA GLU A 394 -2.84 21.54 12.07
C GLU A 394 -2.75 22.15 13.48
N GLY A 395 -1.60 21.96 14.14
CA GLY A 395 -1.37 22.43 15.50
C GLY A 395 -2.11 21.67 16.60
N ARG A 396 -2.89 20.63 16.29
CA ARG A 396 -3.73 19.90 17.27
C ARG A 396 -3.42 18.41 17.34
N PHE A 397 -3.89 17.64 16.36
CA PHE A 397 -3.71 16.20 16.24
C PHE A 397 -4.11 15.70 14.84
N GLY A 398 -3.69 14.49 14.51
CA GLY A 398 -4.16 13.76 13.34
C GLY A 398 -4.58 12.35 13.71
N ILE A 399 -5.38 11.77 12.82
CA ILE A 399 -5.93 10.43 12.95
C ILE A 399 -5.77 9.76 11.59
N ARG A 400 -5.23 8.55 11.58
CA ARG A 400 -5.23 7.65 10.42
C ARG A 400 -5.44 6.23 10.89
N ILE A 401 -6.20 5.46 10.12
CA ILE A 401 -6.46 4.04 10.39
C ILE A 401 -6.19 3.28 9.10
N GLU A 402 -5.19 2.41 9.16
CA GLU A 402 -4.70 1.74 7.97
C GLU A 402 -4.58 0.24 8.15
N ASN A 403 -4.93 -0.50 7.10
CA ASN A 403 -4.57 -1.90 6.95
C ASN A 403 -4.18 -2.16 5.51
N LEU A 404 -3.32 -3.15 5.31
CA LEU A 404 -3.21 -3.83 4.01
C LEU A 404 -4.33 -4.85 3.84
N MET A 405 -4.84 -4.91 2.62
CA MET A 405 -6.03 -5.66 2.24
C MET A 405 -5.77 -6.45 0.97
N LEU A 406 -6.23 -7.70 0.93
CA LEU A 406 -6.19 -8.54 -0.25
C LEU A 406 -7.49 -8.39 -1.03
N VAL A 407 -7.39 -8.13 -2.33
CA VAL A 407 -8.53 -8.18 -3.23
C VAL A 407 -8.79 -9.63 -3.61
N VAL A 408 -10.02 -10.09 -3.41
CA VAL A 408 -10.43 -11.47 -3.69
C VAL A 408 -11.62 -11.49 -4.63
N GLU A 409 -11.77 -12.57 -5.39
CA GLU A 409 -12.98 -12.80 -6.16
C GLU A 409 -14.18 -13.01 -5.22
N LYS A 410 -15.33 -12.44 -5.59
CA LYS A 410 -16.61 -12.69 -4.93
C LYS A 410 -17.51 -13.51 -5.84
N ALA A 411 -18.03 -14.62 -5.31
CA ALA A 411 -18.97 -15.48 -6.04
C ALA A 411 -20.14 -14.68 -6.63
N SER A 412 -20.47 -14.96 -7.89
CA SER A 412 -21.51 -14.24 -8.64
C SER A 412 -22.90 -14.45 -8.05
N CYS A 413 -23.79 -13.48 -8.29
CA CYS A 413 -25.20 -13.60 -7.96
C CYS A 413 -25.83 -14.66 -8.89
N THR A 414 -26.48 -15.67 -8.33
CA THR A 414 -27.04 -16.82 -9.07
C THR A 414 -28.38 -16.54 -9.75
N THR A 415 -28.87 -15.29 -9.73
CA THR A 415 -30.14 -14.93 -10.37
C THR A 415 -29.95 -14.74 -11.86
N THR A 416 -30.76 -15.44 -12.65
CA THR A 416 -30.83 -15.30 -14.12
C THR A 416 -31.67 -14.05 -14.48
N GLY A 417 -31.19 -13.22 -15.41
CA GLY A 417 -31.96 -12.12 -16.01
C GLY A 417 -31.41 -10.69 -15.83
N GLY A 418 -30.30 -10.48 -15.11
CA GLY A 418 -29.61 -9.19 -15.01
C GLY A 418 -28.23 -9.20 -15.69
N PHE A 419 -27.67 -8.02 -15.98
CA PHE A 419 -26.26 -7.89 -16.42
C PHE A 419 -25.35 -8.46 -15.32
N GLN A 420 -24.67 -9.58 -15.63
CA GLN A 420 -23.74 -10.24 -14.71
C GLN A 420 -22.32 -9.71 -14.95
N HIS A 421 -21.67 -9.21 -13.90
CA HIS A 421 -20.26 -8.85 -13.89
C HIS A 421 -19.48 -9.80 -12.97
N ARG A 422 -18.21 -10.05 -13.29
CA ARG A 422 -17.29 -10.59 -12.28
C ARG A 422 -17.17 -9.54 -11.18
N SER A 423 -17.19 -10.00 -9.93
CA SER A 423 -17.16 -9.12 -8.77
C SER A 423 -15.97 -9.46 -7.91
N SER A 424 -15.36 -8.42 -7.35
CA SER A 424 -14.32 -8.53 -6.34
C SER A 424 -14.83 -8.00 -5.01
N SER A 425 -14.22 -8.48 -3.94
CA SER A 425 -14.36 -7.93 -2.60
C SER A 425 -13.00 -7.81 -1.94
N ILE A 426 -12.99 -7.13 -0.80
CA ILE A 426 -11.79 -6.95 0.00
C ILE A 426 -11.82 -7.91 1.19
N GLU A 427 -10.70 -8.59 1.44
CA GLU A 427 -10.46 -9.37 2.65
C GLU A 427 -9.28 -8.82 3.46
N VAL A 428 -9.46 -8.78 4.78
CA VAL A 428 -8.35 -8.62 5.72
C VAL A 428 -7.85 -10.03 6.04
N PRO A 429 -6.56 -10.35 5.78
CA PRO A 429 -6.07 -11.71 5.93
C PRO A 429 -6.17 -12.20 7.39
N ALA A 430 -7.15 -13.05 7.67
CA ALA A 430 -7.28 -13.79 8.92
C ALA A 430 -7.83 -15.19 8.64
N LYS A 431 -7.13 -16.24 9.10
CA LYS A 431 -7.59 -17.62 8.93
C LYS A 431 -8.87 -17.87 9.74
N GLY A 432 -9.90 -18.39 9.07
CA GLY A 432 -10.92 -19.24 9.68
C GLY A 432 -12.32 -18.63 9.77
N ARG A 433 -13.27 -19.32 9.12
CA ARG A 433 -14.75 -19.24 9.19
C ARG A 433 -15.33 -17.86 9.50
N ARG A 434 -16.10 -17.30 8.56
CA ARG A 434 -17.08 -16.20 8.72
C ARG A 434 -17.49 -15.96 10.18
N ARG A 435 -16.64 -15.26 10.91
CA ARG A 435 -16.91 -14.65 12.20
C ARG A 435 -16.56 -13.20 11.93
N ARG A 436 -17.53 -12.32 12.09
CA ARG A 436 -17.30 -10.89 12.12
C ARG A 436 -16.31 -10.64 13.25
N TRP A 437 -15.02 -10.59 12.93
CA TRP A 437 -14.01 -10.23 13.91
C TRP A 437 -14.16 -8.73 14.13
N GLN A 438 -14.49 -8.39 15.37
CA GLN A 438 -14.00 -7.15 15.94
C GLN A 438 -12.48 -7.24 15.89
N THR A 439 -11.87 -6.53 14.96
CA THR A 439 -10.47 -6.14 15.06
C THR A 439 -10.25 -5.67 16.50
N LEU A 440 -9.13 -6.05 17.12
CA LEU A 440 -8.67 -5.51 18.41
C LEU A 440 -8.47 -3.99 18.24
N LEU A 441 -9.58 -3.27 18.30
CA LEU A 441 -9.66 -1.83 18.50
C LEU A 441 -9.31 -1.65 19.98
N GLY A 442 -8.22 -0.94 20.26
CA GLY A 442 -7.80 -0.54 21.60
C GLY A 442 -8.74 0.47 22.26
N LEU A 443 -10.06 0.22 22.23
CA LEU A 443 -11.07 0.95 22.98
C LEU A 443 -12.11 -0.03 23.50
N ALA A 444 -12.26 -0.07 24.82
CA ALA A 444 -13.34 -0.77 25.51
C ALA A 444 -14.71 -0.34 24.92
N PRO A 445 -15.62 -1.28 24.62
CA PRO A 445 -16.93 -0.91 24.09
C PRO A 445 -17.80 -0.29 25.18
N ALA A 446 -18.04 1.02 25.08
CA ALA A 446 -19.17 1.65 25.74
C ALA A 446 -20.43 1.40 24.88
N HIS A 447 -21.26 0.47 25.38
CA HIS A 447 -22.68 0.28 25.09
C HIS A 447 -23.16 0.35 23.63
N ALA A 448 -23.31 -0.83 23.03
CA ALA A 448 -24.43 -1.14 22.14
C ALA A 448 -25.11 -2.41 22.67
N GLY A 449 -26.34 -2.29 23.19
CA GLY A 449 -27.27 -3.42 23.29
C GLY A 449 -27.67 -3.87 21.87
N THR A 450 -28.06 -5.11 21.59
CA THR A 450 -28.86 -6.05 22.37
C THR A 450 -28.72 -7.49 21.83
N HIS A 451 -29.08 -8.45 22.69
CA HIS A 451 -29.52 -9.84 22.46
C HIS A 451 -28.50 -10.99 22.32
N SER A 452 -28.43 -11.70 23.46
CA SER A 452 -28.36 -13.16 23.70
C SER A 452 -27.66 -14.06 22.67
N GLU A 453 -26.57 -14.70 23.10
CA GLU A 453 -26.45 -16.16 23.19
C GLU A 453 -25.13 -16.55 23.90
N ARG A 454 -25.22 -17.52 24.83
CA ARG A 454 -24.12 -18.29 25.44
C ARG A 454 -24.39 -19.76 25.06
N PRO A 455 -23.39 -20.69 24.97
CA PRO A 455 -22.22 -20.89 25.85
C PRO A 455 -20.89 -21.07 25.05
N HIS A 456 -19.67 -20.97 25.62
CA HIS A 456 -19.02 -21.89 26.55
C HIS A 456 -17.86 -21.21 27.28
N ARG A 457 -17.63 -21.57 28.56
CA ARG A 457 -16.52 -21.12 29.42
C ARG A 457 -15.38 -22.15 29.42
N PRO A 458 -14.16 -21.71 29.78
CA PRO A 458 -13.50 -22.30 30.94
C PRO A 458 -13.25 -21.27 32.05
N ILE A 459 -13.76 -21.61 33.24
CA ILE A 459 -13.26 -21.38 34.61
C ILE A 459 -12.35 -20.15 34.85
N ILE A 460 -12.90 -19.10 35.47
CA ILE A 460 -12.45 -18.58 36.78
C ILE A 460 -13.71 -18.16 37.57
N ALA A 461 -13.78 -18.61 38.82
CA ALA A 461 -14.95 -18.51 39.69
C ALA A 461 -15.07 -17.13 40.35
N VAL A 462 -16.27 -16.53 40.30
CA VAL A 462 -16.76 -15.60 41.33
C VAL A 462 -18.22 -15.96 41.61
N LYS A 463 -18.48 -16.38 42.86
CA LYS A 463 -19.81 -16.71 43.42
C LYS A 463 -20.76 -15.52 43.29
N ARG A 464 -21.95 -15.72 42.71
CA ARG A 464 -23.20 -15.09 43.19
C ARG A 464 -24.35 -16.09 43.08
N ARG A 465 -24.97 -16.37 44.22
CA ARG A 465 -26.20 -17.15 44.37
C ARG A 465 -27.34 -16.42 43.64
N ALA A 466 -28.08 -17.15 42.82
CA ALA A 466 -29.42 -16.78 42.40
C ALA A 466 -30.43 -17.56 43.25
N CYS A 467 -31.48 -16.87 43.70
CA CYS A 467 -32.74 -17.48 44.08
C CYS A 467 -33.84 -16.78 43.26
N LEU A 468 -34.45 -17.54 42.37
CA LEU A 468 -35.77 -17.32 41.76
C LEU A 468 -36.71 -18.39 42.36
N PRO A 469 -38.04 -18.41 42.10
CA PRO A 469 -38.95 -17.39 41.57
C PRO A 469 -40.27 -17.31 42.39
N LYS A 470 -41.25 -16.48 41.94
CA LYS A 470 -42.68 -16.89 41.88
C LYS A 470 -43.58 -15.92 41.06
N ARG A 471 -44.19 -16.51 40.01
CA ARG A 471 -45.58 -16.42 39.48
C ARG A 471 -46.14 -15.15 38.80
N LEU A 472 -46.78 -15.45 37.64
CA LEU A 472 -47.76 -14.72 36.81
C LEU A 472 -49.13 -14.54 37.54
N PRO A 473 -50.06 -13.71 37.01
CA PRO A 473 -51.05 -14.18 36.03
C PRO A 473 -51.38 -13.21 34.85
N GLN A 474 -52.05 -13.78 33.85
CA GLN A 474 -52.54 -13.21 32.57
C GLN A 474 -53.84 -12.36 32.68
N ALA A 475 -54.07 -11.47 31.69
CA ALA A 475 -55.32 -11.19 30.94
C ALA A 475 -55.05 -9.98 30.00
N GLY A 476 -55.58 -9.78 28.79
CA GLY A 476 -56.50 -10.51 27.91
C GLY A 476 -56.73 -9.70 26.61
N ARG A 477 -57.04 -10.41 25.52
CA ARG A 477 -57.84 -10.10 24.31
C ARG A 477 -57.70 -8.75 23.55
N GLY A 478 -57.44 -8.88 22.24
CA GLY A 478 -58.35 -8.42 21.18
C GLY A 478 -57.87 -7.27 20.27
N GLY A 479 -57.85 -7.50 18.95
CA GLY A 479 -57.83 -6.44 17.93
C GLY A 479 -57.02 -6.74 16.68
N THR A 480 -57.67 -7.22 15.62
CA THR A 480 -57.19 -7.27 14.22
C THR A 480 -57.46 -5.96 13.48
N PHE A 481 -56.93 -5.84 12.24
CA PHE A 481 -57.05 -4.80 11.18
C PHE A 481 -55.84 -3.85 11.07
N SER A 482 -55.34 -3.44 9.90
CA SER A 482 -55.34 -3.89 8.50
C SER A 482 -54.41 -2.92 7.74
N ASP A 483 -53.82 -3.36 6.63
CA ASP A 483 -53.01 -2.56 5.71
C ASP A 483 -53.74 -1.32 5.19
N HIS A 484 -53.01 -0.20 5.09
CA HIS A 484 -53.20 0.77 4.00
C HIS A 484 -51.88 1.49 3.65
N ALA A 485 -51.43 1.22 2.43
CA ALA A 485 -50.44 2.00 1.71
C ALA A 485 -51.09 3.31 1.24
N GLY A 486 -50.43 4.43 1.53
CA GLY A 486 -50.80 5.76 1.04
C GLY A 486 -49.62 6.40 0.31
N THR A 487 -49.77 6.52 -1.01
CA THR A 487 -48.93 7.26 -1.95
C THR A 487 -48.89 8.76 -1.59
N TRP A 488 -47.71 9.37 -1.65
CA TRP A 488 -47.55 10.82 -1.58
C TRP A 488 -46.87 11.34 -2.86
N GLU A 489 -47.67 12.06 -3.66
CA GLU A 489 -47.27 12.79 -4.84
C GLU A 489 -46.60 14.14 -4.52
N HIS A 490 -45.77 14.55 -5.48
CA HIS A 490 -45.03 15.79 -5.62
C HIS A 490 -45.77 17.09 -5.27
N ARG A 491 -45.05 18.02 -4.61
CA ARG A 491 -45.08 19.46 -4.95
C ARG A 491 -43.70 20.10 -4.77
N SER A 492 -43.14 20.60 -5.87
CA SER A 492 -42.05 21.59 -5.90
C SER A 492 -42.63 23.01 -5.79
N PRO A 493 -41.92 23.97 -5.16
CA PRO A 493 -42.08 25.38 -5.45
C PRO A 493 -40.89 25.92 -6.24
N ARG A 494 -41.24 26.79 -7.20
CA ARG A 494 -40.34 27.49 -8.12
C ARG A 494 -39.56 28.61 -7.42
N LEU A 495 -38.41 28.89 -8.05
CA LEU A 495 -37.54 30.05 -7.93
C LEU A 495 -38.28 31.39 -8.05
N SER A 496 -37.78 32.39 -7.32
CA SER A 496 -37.88 33.80 -7.68
C SER A 496 -36.51 34.46 -7.51
N SER A 497 -36.09 35.16 -8.56
CA SER A 497 -34.88 35.96 -8.70
C SER A 497 -34.99 37.33 -8.03
N SER A 498 -33.92 37.73 -7.34
CA SER A 498 -33.34 39.08 -7.31
C SER A 498 -31.94 39.00 -6.71
#